data_AF-A0A1R1JHV4-F1
#
_entry.id   AF-A0A1R1JHV4-F1
#
_cell.length_a   1.000
_cell.length_b   1.000
_cell.length_c   1.000
_cell.angle_alpha   90.00
_cell.angle_beta   90.00
_cell.angle_gamma   90.00
#
_symmetry.space_group_name_H-M   'P 1'
#
loop_
_entity.id
_entity.type
_entity.pdbx_description
1 polymer ?
#
loop_
_entity_poly.entity_id
_entity_poly.type
_entity_poly.pdbx_seq_one_letter_code
_entity_poly.pdbx_strand_id
1 'polypeptide(L)'
;MKTILQTTLFGALLTLAAPGIASAKSLDDALDCHSNGHKFVAPLLAAGDIEREPMHVESNSVNAFHTEHELTAYGFGVYVVLGYQANDPIFRQGSGTPIGEWAYGVVVKGMKSSVEAAVRKAGSDATVKQAFPFLTAIVCSSD
;
A
#
# COMPACT_ATOMS: atom_id res chain seq x y z
N MET A 1 -73.11 23.85 4.49
CA MET A 1 -72.20 23.02 5.33
C MET A 1 -70.86 22.94 4.62
N LYS A 2 -69.78 23.26 5.31
CA LYS A 2 -68.45 23.58 4.77
C LYS A 2 -67.59 22.32 4.86
N THR A 3 -67.23 21.71 3.73
CA THR A 3 -66.35 20.53 3.72
C THR A 3 -64.91 20.99 3.52
N ILE A 4 -64.07 20.68 4.52
CA ILE A 4 -62.67 21.10 4.62
C ILE A 4 -61.78 20.02 4.00
N LEU A 5 -61.03 20.44 2.98
CA LEU A 5 -59.62 20.18 2.64
C LEU A 5 -58.93 18.98 3.32
N GLN A 6 -58.35 18.05 2.52
CA GLN A 6 -56.99 17.52 2.74
C GLN A 6 -56.41 17.00 1.41
N THR A 7 -55.48 17.75 0.82
CA THR A 7 -54.68 17.31 -0.33
C THR A 7 -53.29 16.93 0.20
N THR A 8 -53.00 15.65 0.29
CA THR A 8 -51.69 15.11 0.68
C THR A 8 -50.75 15.12 -0.53
N LEU A 9 -49.79 16.06 -0.57
CA LEU A 9 -48.65 15.98 -1.48
C LEU A 9 -47.62 14.98 -0.92
N PHE A 10 -47.48 13.83 -1.56
CA PHE A 10 -46.31 12.96 -1.38
C PHE A 10 -45.17 13.49 -2.26
N GLY A 11 -44.22 14.19 -1.64
CA GLY A 11 -42.94 14.55 -2.27
C GLY A 11 -42.03 13.32 -2.32
N ALA A 12 -41.80 12.77 -3.51
CA ALA A 12 -40.82 11.71 -3.72
C ALA A 12 -39.39 12.30 -3.72
N LEU A 13 -38.64 12.10 -2.64
CA LEU A 13 -37.19 12.33 -2.64
C LEU A 13 -36.50 11.17 -3.39
N LEU A 14 -36.05 11.45 -4.62
CA LEU A 14 -35.11 10.59 -5.35
C LEU A 14 -33.70 10.82 -4.79
N THR A 15 -33.25 9.96 -3.90
CA THR A 15 -31.83 9.89 -3.51
C THR A 15 -31.04 9.24 -4.65
N LEU A 16 -30.26 10.04 -5.40
CA LEU A 16 -29.25 9.52 -6.32
C LEU A 16 -28.13 8.89 -5.48
N ALA A 17 -28.09 7.57 -5.38
CA ALA A 17 -26.92 6.85 -4.90
C ALA A 17 -25.85 6.91 -6.01
N ALA A 18 -24.85 7.78 -5.85
CA ALA A 18 -23.67 7.73 -6.70
C ALA A 18 -22.91 6.43 -6.38
N PRO A 19 -22.53 5.62 -7.39
CA PRO A 19 -21.67 4.47 -7.14
C PRO A 19 -20.34 4.99 -6.62
N GLY A 20 -20.00 4.64 -5.39
CA GLY A 20 -18.67 4.92 -4.85
C GLY A 20 -17.65 4.18 -5.71
N ILE A 21 -16.86 4.92 -6.49
CA ILE A 21 -15.67 4.38 -7.14
C ILE A 21 -14.76 3.97 -5.99
N ALA A 22 -14.60 2.67 -5.75
CA ALA A 22 -13.63 2.17 -4.78
C ALA A 22 -12.25 2.63 -5.25
N SER A 23 -11.70 3.67 -4.62
CA SER A 23 -10.36 4.15 -4.91
C SER A 23 -9.38 3.21 -4.23
N ALA A 24 -8.41 2.71 -4.99
CA ALA A 24 -7.26 2.01 -4.43
C ALA A 24 -6.57 2.91 -3.39
N LYS A 25 -6.13 2.31 -2.28
CA LYS A 25 -5.45 3.04 -1.21
C LYS A 25 -4.01 3.33 -1.64
N SER A 26 -3.64 4.61 -1.64
CA SER A 26 -2.29 5.04 -1.98
C SER A 26 -1.33 4.89 -0.80
N LEU A 27 -0.09 4.48 -1.09
CA LEU A 27 1.01 4.36 -0.15
C LEU A 27 2.12 5.41 -0.37
N ASP A 28 1.90 6.39 -1.26
CA ASP A 28 2.91 7.36 -1.69
C ASP A 28 3.56 8.11 -0.52
N ASP A 29 2.73 8.68 0.37
CA ASP A 29 3.20 9.46 1.52
C ASP A 29 4.02 8.62 2.51
N ALA A 30 3.77 7.30 2.56
CA ALA A 30 4.47 6.39 3.46
C ALA A 30 5.82 5.92 2.88
N LEU A 31 6.14 6.24 1.63
CA LEU A 31 7.35 5.85 0.92
C LEU A 31 8.34 7.02 0.79
N ASP A 32 8.37 7.92 1.77
CA ASP A 32 9.26 9.10 1.82
C ASP A 32 10.64 8.83 2.46
N CYS A 33 10.89 7.61 2.91
CA CYS A 33 12.12 7.18 3.59
C CYS A 33 12.39 7.80 4.97
N HIS A 34 11.40 8.43 5.61
CA HIS A 34 11.50 8.96 6.98
C HIS A 34 10.89 8.06 8.07
N SER A 35 10.49 6.83 7.70
CA SER A 35 9.88 5.83 8.58
C SER A 35 10.80 4.60 8.79
N ASN A 36 10.25 3.51 9.32
CA ASN A 36 10.91 2.21 9.47
C ASN A 36 9.96 1.05 9.13
N GLY A 37 10.50 -0.17 9.13
CA GLY A 37 9.77 -1.40 8.80
C GLY A 37 8.44 -1.54 9.54
N HIS A 38 8.46 -1.44 10.87
CA HIS A 38 7.25 -1.64 11.68
C HIS A 38 6.19 -0.59 11.38
N LYS A 39 6.57 0.69 11.38
CA LYS A 39 5.63 1.79 11.17
C LYS A 39 4.98 1.76 9.79
N PHE A 40 5.67 1.20 8.79
CA PHE A 40 5.12 1.01 7.45
C PHE A 40 4.17 -0.19 7.38
N VAL A 41 4.56 -1.36 7.91
CA VAL A 41 3.82 -2.62 7.71
C VAL A 41 2.70 -2.83 8.73
N ALA A 42 2.90 -2.48 10.00
CA ALA A 42 1.93 -2.76 11.07
C ALA A 42 0.53 -2.15 10.81
N PRO A 43 0.40 -0.91 10.31
CA PRO A 43 -0.92 -0.36 9.97
C PRO A 43 -1.62 -1.11 8.84
N LEU A 44 -0.87 -1.63 7.86
CA LEU A 44 -1.43 -2.39 6.74
C LEU A 44 -1.95 -3.76 7.21
N LEU A 45 -1.21 -4.43 8.09
CA LEU A 45 -1.65 -5.66 8.75
C LEU A 45 -2.91 -5.43 9.60
N ALA A 46 -2.94 -4.34 10.37
CA ALA A 46 -4.07 -4.01 11.23
C ALA A 46 -5.34 -3.68 10.43
N ALA A 47 -5.18 -3.05 9.26
CA ALA A 47 -6.28 -2.74 8.34
C ALA A 47 -6.73 -3.96 7.51
N GLY A 48 -5.96 -5.05 7.50
CA GLY A 48 -6.21 -6.19 6.62
C GLY A 48 -5.94 -5.87 5.15
N ASP A 49 -5.07 -4.90 4.86
CA ASP A 49 -4.66 -4.54 3.50
C ASP A 49 -3.64 -5.54 2.91
N ILE A 50 -2.98 -6.30 3.78
CA ILE A 50 -2.02 -7.34 3.43
C ILE A 50 -2.22 -8.58 4.28
N GLU A 51 -1.80 -9.73 3.75
CA GLU A 51 -1.80 -10.99 4.48
C GLU A 51 -0.92 -10.92 5.73
N ARG A 52 -1.36 -11.59 6.81
CA ARG A 52 -0.57 -11.67 8.05
C ARG A 52 0.73 -12.45 7.89
N GLU A 53 0.67 -13.45 7.03
CA GLU A 53 1.78 -14.33 6.75
C GLU A 53 2.55 -13.79 5.55
N PRO A 54 3.87 -13.60 5.64
CA PRO A 54 4.64 -13.24 4.46
C PRO A 54 4.63 -14.43 3.48
N MET A 55 4.27 -14.16 2.22
CA MET A 55 4.31 -15.17 1.16
C MET A 55 5.74 -15.62 0.83
N HIS A 56 6.72 -14.77 1.15
CA HIS A 56 8.14 -15.07 1.01
C HIS A 56 8.97 -14.30 2.04
N VAL A 57 10.08 -14.90 2.47
CA VAL A 57 11.11 -14.25 3.28
C VAL A 57 12.44 -14.40 2.56
N GLU A 58 12.99 -13.30 2.10
CA GLU A 58 14.28 -13.25 1.41
C GLU A 58 15.42 -13.64 2.35
N SER A 59 16.55 -14.08 1.78
CA SER A 59 17.74 -14.45 2.58
C SER A 59 18.25 -13.28 3.44
N ASN A 60 18.08 -12.04 2.96
CA ASN A 60 18.42 -10.82 3.70
C ASN A 60 17.32 -10.34 4.68
N SER A 61 16.40 -11.23 5.04
CA SER A 61 15.29 -11.01 5.98
C SER A 61 14.19 -10.05 5.53
N VAL A 62 14.20 -9.57 4.28
CA VAL A 62 13.03 -8.83 3.76
C VAL A 62 11.84 -9.77 3.60
N ASN A 63 10.75 -9.45 4.28
CA ASN A 63 9.48 -10.17 4.20
C ASN A 63 8.63 -9.55 3.09
N ALA A 64 8.05 -10.39 2.23
CA ALA A 64 7.11 -9.98 1.20
C ALA A 64 5.70 -10.45 1.57
N PHE A 65 4.76 -9.51 1.67
CA PHE A 65 3.37 -9.75 2.04
C PHE A 65 2.47 -9.54 0.82
N HIS A 66 1.53 -10.46 0.62
CA HIS A 66 0.52 -10.34 -0.42
C HIS A 66 -0.49 -9.24 -0.06
N THR A 67 -1.03 -8.54 -1.06
CA THR A 67 -2.06 -7.51 -0.87
C THR A 67 -3.46 -8.12 -0.94
N GLU A 68 -4.31 -7.85 0.05
CA GLU A 68 -5.71 -8.30 0.10
C GLU A 68 -6.66 -7.31 -0.62
N HIS A 69 -6.26 -6.04 -0.71
CA HIS A 69 -6.98 -4.98 -1.40
C HIS A 69 -6.09 -4.31 -2.46
N GLU A 70 -6.72 -3.60 -3.40
CA GLU A 70 -5.96 -2.80 -4.36
C GLU A 70 -5.22 -1.65 -3.65
N LEU A 71 -3.89 -1.75 -3.64
CA LEU A 71 -2.97 -0.72 -3.17
C LEU A 71 -2.22 -0.12 -4.35
N THR A 72 -1.86 1.16 -4.25
CA THR A 72 -1.04 1.83 -5.26
C THR A 72 0.15 2.53 -4.64
N ALA A 73 1.25 2.64 -5.39
CA ALA A 73 2.38 3.50 -5.08
C ALA A 73 2.82 4.24 -6.35
N TYR A 74 2.86 5.56 -6.28
CA TYR A 74 3.17 6.52 -7.34
C TYR A 74 2.37 6.28 -8.63
N GLY A 75 1.10 5.89 -8.47
CA GLY A 75 0.19 5.57 -9.57
C GLY A 75 0.34 4.16 -10.16
N PHE A 76 1.21 3.31 -9.61
CA PHE A 76 1.37 1.92 -10.02
C PHE A 76 0.70 0.98 -9.02
N GLY A 77 0.05 -0.07 -9.51
CA GLY A 77 -0.54 -1.09 -8.65
C GLY A 77 0.55 -1.87 -7.89
N VAL A 78 0.39 -1.99 -6.58
CA VAL A 78 1.27 -2.79 -5.73
C VAL A 78 1.04 -4.27 -6.02
N TYR A 79 2.13 -5.01 -6.12
CA TYR A 79 2.16 -6.46 -6.28
C TYR A 79 2.41 -7.16 -4.93
N VAL A 80 3.38 -6.67 -4.15
CA VAL A 80 3.63 -7.09 -2.77
C VAL A 80 4.12 -5.91 -1.93
N VAL A 81 3.84 -5.97 -0.63
CA VAL A 81 4.40 -5.07 0.38
C VAL A 81 5.64 -5.70 0.97
N LEU A 82 6.70 -4.90 1.16
CA LEU A 82 7.98 -5.34 1.70
C LEU A 82 8.19 -4.76 3.09
N GLY A 83 8.79 -5.55 4.00
CA GLY A 83 9.16 -5.08 5.31
C GLY A 83 10.21 -5.92 6.02
N TYR A 84 11.02 -5.26 6.83
CA TYR A 84 11.94 -5.85 7.77
C TYR A 84 12.27 -4.85 8.87
N GLN A 85 12.41 -5.32 10.10
CA GLN A 85 12.97 -4.57 11.21
C GLN A 85 13.58 -5.54 12.22
N ALA A 86 14.80 -5.24 12.66
CA ALA A 86 15.48 -6.03 13.67
C ALA A 86 14.67 -6.06 14.99
N ASN A 87 14.61 -7.24 15.62
CA ASN A 87 13.93 -7.48 16.90
C ASN A 87 12.43 -7.14 16.92
N ASP A 88 11.78 -7.15 15.75
CA ASP A 88 10.35 -6.91 15.64
C ASP A 88 9.59 -8.21 15.35
N PRO A 89 8.60 -8.59 16.18
CA PRO A 89 7.92 -9.88 16.05
C PRO A 89 7.01 -10.00 14.82
N ILE A 90 6.74 -8.90 14.11
CA ILE A 90 5.97 -8.95 12.85
C ILE A 90 6.80 -9.60 11.73
N PHE A 91 8.13 -9.44 11.77
CA PHE A 91 9.01 -9.89 10.70
C PHE A 91 9.68 -11.21 11.03
N ARG A 92 9.75 -12.09 10.03
CA ARG A 92 10.52 -13.32 10.11
C ARG A 92 11.95 -13.08 9.67
N GLN A 93 12.87 -13.73 10.36
CA GLN A 93 14.28 -13.67 10.02
C GLN A 93 14.57 -14.61 8.83
N GLY A 94 15.28 -14.10 7.83
CA GLY A 94 15.82 -14.87 6.73
C GLY A 94 17.04 -15.71 7.12
N SER A 95 17.53 -16.52 6.19
CA SER A 95 18.67 -17.44 6.44
C SER A 95 20.05 -16.78 6.33
N GLY A 96 20.13 -15.55 5.83
CA GLY A 96 21.37 -14.82 5.59
C GLY A 96 21.51 -13.56 6.46
N THR A 97 22.45 -12.70 6.06
CA THR A 97 22.68 -11.41 6.73
C THR A 97 21.54 -10.45 6.42
N PRO A 98 20.92 -9.82 7.43
CA PRO A 98 19.93 -8.77 7.23
C PRO A 98 20.38 -7.67 6.29
N ILE A 99 19.42 -7.08 5.57
CA ILE A 99 19.64 -5.93 4.69
C ILE A 99 20.11 -4.66 5.44
N GLY A 100 19.88 -4.60 6.76
CA GLY A 100 20.19 -3.47 7.63
C GLY A 100 19.45 -3.63 8.96
N GLU A 101 19.24 -2.54 9.69
CA GLU A 101 18.38 -2.53 10.90
C GLU A 101 16.90 -2.53 10.55
N TRP A 102 16.55 -1.94 9.40
CA TRP A 102 15.19 -1.94 8.87
C TRP A 102 15.18 -1.75 7.35
N ALA A 103 14.11 -2.23 6.73
CA ALA A 103 13.76 -1.93 5.36
C ALA A 103 12.24 -1.97 5.19
N TYR A 104 11.72 -1.20 4.26
CA TYR A 104 10.32 -1.27 3.87
C TYR A 104 10.13 -0.77 2.44
N GLY A 105 8.99 -1.10 1.86
CA GLY A 105 8.69 -0.67 0.52
C GLY A 105 7.63 -1.50 -0.14
N VAL A 106 7.62 -1.47 -1.47
CA VAL A 106 6.69 -2.23 -2.29
C VAL A 106 7.37 -2.74 -3.53
N VAL A 107 6.84 -3.80 -4.11
CA VAL A 107 7.04 -4.12 -5.52
C VAL A 107 5.79 -3.68 -6.26
N VAL A 108 5.94 -2.89 -7.32
CA VAL A 108 4.83 -2.42 -8.16
C VAL A 108 4.87 -3.01 -9.55
N LYS A 109 3.70 -3.07 -10.20
CA LYS A 109 3.53 -3.43 -11.60
C LYS A 109 3.89 -2.23 -12.47
N GLY A 110 5.11 -2.22 -13.01
CA GLY A 110 5.62 -1.13 -13.82
C GLY A 110 7.06 -1.37 -14.28
N MET A 111 7.42 -0.79 -15.43
CA MET A 111 8.81 -0.77 -15.89
C MET A 111 9.65 0.14 -15.01
N LYS A 112 10.90 -0.26 -14.74
CA LYS A 112 11.83 0.48 -13.86
C LYS A 112 11.90 1.97 -14.20
N SER A 113 12.09 2.32 -15.47
CA SER A 113 12.23 3.72 -15.91
C SER A 113 11.00 4.58 -15.60
N SER A 114 9.79 4.04 -15.79
CA SER A 114 8.55 4.76 -15.49
C SER A 114 8.35 4.94 -13.98
N VAL A 115 8.65 3.90 -13.21
CA VAL A 115 8.56 3.92 -11.75
C VAL A 115 9.58 4.90 -11.16
N GLU A 116 10.82 4.87 -11.63
CA GLU A 116 11.89 5.78 -11.22
C GLU A 116 11.56 7.25 -11.54
N ALA A 117 10.95 7.51 -12.70
CA ALA A 117 10.47 8.84 -13.05
C ALA A 117 9.37 9.35 -12.10
N ALA A 118 8.44 8.46 -11.69
CA ALA A 118 7.35 8.83 -10.80
C ALA A 118 7.83 9.06 -9.35
N VAL A 119 8.69 8.20 -8.82
CA VAL A 119 9.31 8.33 -7.49
C VAL A 119 10.09 9.65 -7.41
N ARG A 120 10.92 9.95 -8.42
CA ARG A 120 11.65 11.21 -8.49
C ARG A 120 10.73 12.42 -8.59
N LYS A 121 9.63 12.33 -9.35
CA LYS A 121 8.65 13.41 -9.45
C LYS A 121 7.97 13.69 -8.10
N ALA A 122 7.75 12.65 -7.29
CA ALA A 122 7.19 12.77 -5.95
C ALA A 122 8.20 13.31 -4.93
N GLY A 123 9.50 13.34 -5.26
CA GLY A 123 10.55 13.80 -4.35
C GLY A 123 10.90 12.79 -3.25
N SER A 124 10.60 11.51 -3.46
CA SER A 124 10.95 10.43 -2.53
C SER A 124 12.41 9.99 -2.71
N ASP A 125 13.07 9.71 -1.59
CA ASP A 125 14.45 9.19 -1.53
C ASP A 125 14.52 7.66 -1.71
N ALA A 126 13.40 7.01 -2.04
CA ALA A 126 13.35 5.57 -2.16
C ALA A 126 14.19 5.05 -3.33
N THR A 127 14.91 3.96 -3.08
CA THR A 127 15.71 3.29 -4.10
C THR A 127 14.81 2.47 -5.02
N VAL A 128 14.97 2.63 -6.34
CA VAL A 128 14.22 1.91 -7.35
C VAL A 128 15.05 0.79 -7.97
N LYS A 129 14.63 -0.46 -7.79
CA LYS A 129 15.34 -1.66 -8.30
C LYS A 129 14.40 -2.50 -9.16
N GLN A 130 14.90 -3.05 -10.25
CA GLN A 130 14.12 -4.03 -11.02
C GLN A 130 14.06 -5.34 -10.22
N ALA A 131 12.86 -5.81 -9.92
CA ALA A 131 12.64 -7.08 -9.20
C ALA A 131 12.43 -8.24 -10.19
N PHE A 132 11.65 -8.00 -11.25
CA PHE A 132 11.36 -8.95 -12.33
C PHE A 132 10.97 -8.17 -13.60
N PRO A 133 10.90 -8.78 -14.80
CA PRO A 133 10.21 -8.15 -15.93
C PRO A 133 8.85 -7.55 -15.52
N PHE A 134 8.68 -6.25 -15.77
CA PHE A 134 7.50 -5.45 -15.42
C PHE A 134 7.16 -5.35 -13.92
N LEU A 135 8.06 -5.79 -13.03
CA LEU A 135 7.95 -5.60 -11.59
C LEU A 135 9.15 -4.82 -11.06
N THR A 136 8.86 -3.73 -10.37
CA THR A 136 9.89 -2.82 -9.87
C THR A 136 9.70 -2.62 -8.38
N ALA A 137 10.77 -2.84 -7.61
CA ALA A 137 10.82 -2.55 -6.19
C ALA A 137 11.12 -1.07 -5.95
N ILE A 138 10.40 -0.47 -5.01
CA ILE A 138 10.64 0.84 -4.42
C ILE A 138 10.92 0.58 -2.94
N VAL A 139 12.13 0.87 -2.48
CA VAL A 139 12.61 0.43 -1.16
C VAL A 139 13.30 1.57 -0.42
N CYS A 140 12.93 1.74 0.85
CA CYS A 140 13.66 2.52 1.85
C CYS A 140 14.35 1.54 2.81
N SER A 141 15.60 1.81 3.18
CA SER A 141 16.39 0.97 4.10
C SER A 141 17.34 1.82 4.92
N SER A 142 17.85 1.27 6.03
CA SER A 142 18.72 1.97 6.98
C SER A 142 20.16 2.23 6.53
N ASP A 143 20.51 1.90 5.29
CA ASP A 143 21.87 1.77 4.74
C ASP A 143 22.80 0.76 5.43
#